data_AF-A0A1V5VW56-F1
#
_entry.id   AF-A0A1V5VW56-F1
#
_cell.length_a   1.000
_cell.length_b   1.000
_cell.length_c   1.000
_cell.angle_alpha   90.00
_cell.angle_beta   90.00
_cell.angle_gamma   90.00
#
_symmetry.space_group_name_H-M   'P 1'
#
loop_
_entity.id
_entity.type
_entity.pdbx_description
1 polymer ?
#
loop_
_entity_poly.entity_id
_entity_poly.type
_entity_poly.pdbx_seq_one_letter_code
_entity_poly.pdbx_strand_id
1 'polypeptide(L)'
;MKNRRRGPDFVIKMIDGISAISWIVLAIVFLILIMTNPTSKGMSVSRPALKATSTAWLSNFVYILLVFLILLSITGIVFNMTRMKRKTDKMRITFFFSGILAVIGLIVVIMS
;
A
#
# COMPACT_ATOMS: atom_id res chain seq x y z
N MET A 1 -37.41 -22.69 -6.44
CA MET A 1 -36.74 -22.25 -5.20
C MET A 1 -35.79 -21.09 -5.52
N LYS A 2 -36.18 -19.87 -5.15
CA LYS A 2 -35.41 -18.64 -5.45
C LYS A 2 -34.20 -18.59 -4.51
N ASN A 3 -33.05 -19.08 -4.99
CA ASN A 3 -31.78 -19.05 -4.28
C ASN A 3 -31.42 -17.58 -3.98
N ARG A 4 -31.75 -17.11 -2.77
CA ARG A 4 -31.32 -15.81 -2.25
C ARG A 4 -29.82 -15.88 -1.93
N ARG A 5 -28.97 -15.95 -2.96
CA ARG A 5 -27.56 -15.55 -2.88
C ARG A 5 -27.51 -14.01 -2.83
N ARG A 6 -27.99 -13.42 -1.73
CA ARG A 6 -27.98 -11.97 -1.46
C ARG A 6 -26.95 -11.55 -0.40
N GLY A 7 -26.17 -12.49 0.12
CA GLY A 7 -25.05 -12.21 1.04
C GLY A 7 -23.83 -12.96 0.54
N PRO A 8 -23.02 -12.33 -0.31
CA PRO A 8 -21.67 -11.90 0.09
C PRO A 8 -21.09 -10.70 -0.73
N ASP A 9 -21.88 -10.03 -1.55
CA ASP A 9 -21.34 -9.11 -2.57
C ASP A 9 -20.74 -7.83 -2.00
N PHE A 10 -21.27 -7.33 -0.88
CA PHE A 10 -20.79 -6.09 -0.28
C PHE A 10 -19.37 -6.25 0.29
N VAL A 11 -19.09 -7.33 1.01
CA VAL A 11 -17.77 -7.59 1.61
C VAL A 11 -16.72 -7.82 0.52
N ILE A 12 -17.09 -8.53 -0.55
CA ILE A 12 -16.19 -8.71 -1.71
C ILE A 12 -15.90 -7.35 -2.35
N LYS A 13 -16.92 -6.51 -2.59
CA LYS A 13 -16.71 -5.16 -3.11
C LYS A 13 -15.86 -4.29 -2.19
N MET A 14 -15.98 -4.43 -0.86
CA MET A 14 -15.11 -3.73 0.09
C MET A 14 -13.66 -4.22 0.00
N ILE A 15 -13.43 -5.54 -0.02
CA ILE A 15 -12.10 -6.12 -0.19
C ILE A 15 -11.47 -5.64 -1.50
N ASP A 16 -12.24 -5.59 -2.58
CA ASP A 16 -11.78 -5.12 -3.89
C ASP A 16 -11.45 -3.63 -3.86
N GLY A 17 -12.29 -2.83 -3.20
CA GLY A 17 -12.06 -1.39 -2.98
C GLY A 17 -10.80 -1.11 -2.15
N ILE A 18 -10.64 -1.77 -1.01
CA ILE A 18 -9.43 -1.65 -0.17
C ILE A 18 -8.20 -2.07 -0.98
N SER A 19 -8.29 -3.16 -1.75
CA SER A 19 -7.19 -3.61 -2.61
C SER A 19 -6.82 -2.58 -3.67
N ALA A 20 -7.80 -1.93 -4.32
CA ALA A 20 -7.55 -0.89 -5.31
C ALA A 20 -6.90 0.35 -4.67
N ILE A 21 -7.40 0.78 -3.51
CA ILE A 21 -6.84 1.91 -2.75
C ILE A 21 -5.40 1.61 -2.34
N SER A 22 -5.11 0.41 -1.85
CA SER A 22 -3.75 0.01 -1.48
C SER A 22 -2.77 0.12 -2.65
N TRP A 23 -3.17 -0.29 -3.86
CA TRP A 23 -2.33 -0.14 -5.06
C TRP A 23 -2.10 1.32 -5.44
N ILE A 24 -3.13 2.17 -5.35
CA ILE A 24 -3.00 3.61 -5.64
C ILE A 24 -2.03 4.27 -4.65
N VAL A 25 -2.20 4.01 -3.34
CA VAL A 25 -1.32 4.55 -2.30
C VAL A 25 0.12 4.07 -2.51
N LEU A 26 0.31 2.79 -2.82
CA LEU A 26 1.63 2.22 -3.08
C LEU A 26 2.30 2.85 -4.30
N ALA A 27 1.54 3.11 -5.38
CA ALA A 27 2.05 3.80 -6.56
C ALA A 27 2.49 5.24 -6.24
N ILE A 28 1.68 5.98 -5.47
CA ILE A 28 2.02 7.35 -5.04
C ILE A 28 3.31 7.36 -4.21
N VAL A 29 3.42 6.46 -3.23
CA VAL A 29 4.63 6.33 -2.41
C VAL A 29 5.85 6.05 -3.28
N PHE A 30 5.73 5.12 -4.23
CA PHE A 30 6.84 4.75 -5.12
C PHE A 30 7.29 5.92 -6.00
N LEU A 31 6.34 6.68 -6.56
CA LEU A 31 6.65 7.88 -7.35
C LEU A 31 7.40 8.92 -6.53
N ILE A 32 6.95 9.20 -5.30
CA ILE A 32 7.61 10.16 -4.42
C ILE A 32 9.03 9.69 -4.09
N LEU A 33 9.21 8.42 -3.72
CA LEU A 33 10.53 7.88 -3.37
C LEU A 33 11.53 7.97 -4.54
N ILE A 34 11.10 7.72 -5.77
CA ILE A 34 11.94 7.90 -6.97
C ILE A 34 12.32 9.37 -7.16
N MET A 35 11.40 10.29 -6.89
CA MET A 35 11.65 11.73 -7.04
C MET A 35 12.57 12.29 -5.95
N THR A 36 12.55 11.73 -4.74
CA THR A 36 13.28 12.26 -3.57
C THR A 36 14.63 11.59 -3.34
N ASN A 37 14.82 10.33 -3.72
CA ASN A 37 16.05 9.57 -3.50
C ASN A 37 16.80 9.29 -4.83
N PRO A 38 17.66 10.20 -5.32
CA PRO A 38 18.55 9.89 -6.43
C PRO A 38 19.60 8.86 -5.97
N THR A 39 19.33 7.58 -6.23
CA THR A 39 20.09 6.41 -5.73
C THR A 39 21.53 6.32 -6.26
N SER A 40 21.94 7.18 -7.20
CA SER A 40 23.32 7.21 -7.68
C SER A 40 23.93 8.62 -7.62
N LYS A 41 25.21 8.69 -7.23
CA LYS A 41 26.00 9.93 -7.22
C LYS A 41 25.89 10.66 -8.58
N GLY A 42 25.91 9.92 -9.69
CA GLY A 42 25.70 10.47 -11.04
C GLY A 42 24.31 11.08 -11.26
N MET A 43 23.23 10.44 -10.79
CA MET A 43 21.87 10.96 -10.95
C MET A 43 21.64 12.26 -10.17
N SER A 44 22.21 12.36 -8.96
CA SER A 44 22.11 13.56 -8.14
C SER A 44 22.85 14.77 -8.73
N VAL A 45 23.93 14.52 -9.48
CA VAL A 45 24.72 15.55 -10.17
C VAL A 45 24.06 15.96 -11.49
N SER A 46 23.46 15.01 -12.22
CA SER A 46 22.77 15.30 -13.49
C SER A 46 21.36 15.89 -13.32
N ARG A 47 20.75 15.79 -12.13
CA ARG A 47 19.38 16.27 -11.86
C ARG A 47 19.27 16.97 -10.49
N PRO A 48 19.85 18.17 -10.34
CA PRO A 48 19.87 18.91 -9.07
C PRO A 48 18.46 19.23 -8.52
N ALA A 49 17.46 19.36 -9.40
CA ALA A 49 16.07 19.55 -9.00
C ALA A 49 15.52 18.41 -8.12
N LEU A 50 15.95 17.16 -8.33
CA LEU A 50 15.52 16.01 -7.51
C LEU A 50 16.10 16.07 -6.09
N LYS A 51 17.30 16.64 -5.95
CA LYS A 51 17.96 16.83 -4.65
C LYS A 51 17.25 17.90 -3.80
N ALA A 52 16.67 18.91 -4.45
CA ALA A 52 15.90 19.98 -3.80
C ALA A 52 14.49 19.53 -3.35
N THR A 53 13.96 18.45 -3.95
CA THR A 53 12.63 17.90 -3.63
C THR A 53 12.58 17.17 -2.29
N SER A 54 13.73 16.77 -1.73
CA SER A 54 13.82 16.11 -0.42
C SER A 54 13.58 17.12 0.71
N THR A 55 12.32 17.41 0.98
CA THR A 55 11.88 18.26 2.10
C THR A 55 11.32 17.39 3.22
N ALA A 56 11.52 17.81 4.47
CA ALA A 56 11.01 17.09 5.65
C ALA A 56 9.49 16.82 5.59
N TRP A 57 8.73 17.74 4.98
CA TRP A 57 7.29 17.57 4.78
C TRP A 57 6.95 16.39 3.87
N LEU A 58 7.71 16.20 2.78
CA LEU A 58 7.47 15.13 1.82
C LEU A 58 7.80 13.75 2.41
N SER A 59 8.89 13.67 3.19
CA SER A 59 9.22 12.47 3.97
C SER A 59 8.13 12.13 5.01
N ASN A 60 7.63 13.13 5.74
CA ASN A 60 6.52 12.95 6.69
C ASN A 60 5.24 12.50 5.98
N PHE A 61 4.95 13.03 4.80
CA PHE A 61 3.80 12.62 4.01
C PHE A 61 3.89 11.16 3.56
N VAL A 62 5.06 10.73 3.06
CA VAL A 62 5.32 9.33 2.70
C VAL A 62 5.21 8.42 3.93
N TYR A 63 5.74 8.82 5.08
CA TYR A 63 5.61 8.09 6.33
C TYR A 63 4.15 7.84 6.70
N ILE A 64 3.31 8.89 6.64
CA ILE A 64 1.87 8.77 6.93
C ILE A 64 1.18 7.82 5.94
N LEU A 65 1.49 7.92 4.64
CA LEU A 65 0.93 7.02 3.62
C LEU A 65 1.32 5.55 3.86
N LEU A 66 2.56 5.29 4.28
CA LEU A 66 3.04 3.95 4.59
C LEU A 66 2.36 3.37 5.82
N VAL A 67 2.22 4.15 6.89
CA VAL A 67 1.46 3.73 8.09
C VAL A 67 0.00 3.45 7.73
N PHE A 68 -0.63 4.33 6.94
CA PHE A 68 -1.99 4.13 6.45
C PHE A 68 -2.12 2.85 5.62
N LEU A 69 -1.15 2.56 4.75
CA LEU A 69 -1.13 1.34 3.93
C LEU A 69 -0.99 0.07 4.78
N ILE A 70 -0.22 0.11 5.86
CA ILE A 70 -0.12 -0.99 6.83
C ILE A 70 -1.48 -1.22 7.51
N LEU A 71 -2.17 -0.17 7.95
CA LEU A 71 -3.50 -0.28 8.53
C LEU A 71 -4.53 -0.83 7.53
N LEU A 72 -4.49 -0.39 6.27
CA LEU A 72 -5.32 -0.94 5.19
C LEU A 72 -5.03 -2.42 4.91
N SER A 73 -3.76 -2.82 4.96
CA SER A 73 -3.37 -4.22 4.82
C SER A 73 -3.91 -5.08 5.95
N ILE A 74 -3.72 -4.64 7.21
CA ILE A 74 -4.22 -5.35 8.40
C ILE A 74 -5.75 -5.49 8.33
N THR A 75 -6.47 -4.39 8.07
CA THR A 75 -7.93 -4.43 7.93
C THR A 75 -8.37 -5.36 6.79
N GLY A 76 -7.73 -5.29 5.62
CA GLY A 76 -7.98 -6.19 4.50
C GLY A 76 -7.77 -7.66 4.85
N ILE A 77 -6.72 -7.99 5.61
CA ILE A 77 -6.44 -9.36 6.09
C ILE A 77 -7.51 -9.80 7.08
N VAL A 78 -7.87 -8.97 8.07
CA VAL A 78 -8.92 -9.28 9.06
C VAL A 78 -10.26 -9.53 8.37
N PHE A 79 -10.66 -8.69 7.42
CA PHE A 79 -11.88 -8.90 6.63
C PHE A 79 -11.81 -10.20 5.80
N ASN A 80 -10.66 -10.54 5.20
CA ASN A 80 -10.49 -11.83 4.53
C ASN A 80 -10.62 -13.02 5.50
N MET A 81 -10.00 -12.93 6.68
CA MET A 81 -10.03 -14.00 7.70
C MET A 81 -11.43 -14.22 8.27
N THR A 82 -12.19 -13.15 8.55
CA THR A 82 -13.58 -13.27 9.01
C THR A 82 -14.47 -14.01 8.00
N ARG A 83 -14.13 -13.95 6.70
CA ARG A 83 -14.83 -14.65 5.62
C ARG A 83 -14.37 -16.10 5.44
N MET A 84 -13.11 -16.44 5.76
CA MET A 84 -12.50 -17.78 5.56
C MET A 84 -13.17 -18.96 6.32
N LYS A 85 -14.32 -18.75 6.98
CA LYS A 85 -15.12 -19.83 7.56
C LYS A 85 -15.73 -20.79 6.53
N ARG A 86 -15.67 -20.49 5.22
CA ARG A 86 -16.15 -21.40 4.14
C ARG A 86 -14.97 -21.96 3.33
N LYS A 87 -15.00 -23.28 3.11
CA LYS A 87 -13.93 -24.10 2.47
C LYS A 87 -13.52 -23.66 1.05
N THR A 88 -14.28 -22.78 0.39
CA THR A 88 -14.07 -22.31 -0.99
C THR A 88 -13.49 -20.90 -1.09
N ASP A 89 -13.23 -20.24 0.04
CA ASP A 89 -12.90 -18.82 0.05
C ASP A 89 -11.40 -18.61 -0.16
N LYS A 90 -11.03 -18.04 -1.31
CA LYS A 90 -9.64 -17.68 -1.65
C LYS A 90 -9.22 -16.41 -0.92
N MET A 91 -8.07 -16.44 -0.25
CA MET A 91 -7.46 -15.27 0.38
C MET A 91 -6.85 -14.34 -0.69
N ARG A 92 -7.14 -13.04 -0.62
CA ARG A 92 -6.41 -12.06 -1.44
C ARG A 92 -5.03 -11.80 -0.85
N ILE A 93 -4.01 -12.38 -1.48
CA ILE A 93 -2.59 -12.24 -1.09
C ILE A 93 -2.10 -10.78 -1.25
N THR A 94 -2.81 -9.96 -2.02
CA THR A 94 -2.49 -8.54 -2.25
C THR A 94 -2.25 -7.78 -0.94
N PHE A 95 -3.04 -7.99 0.10
CA PHE A 95 -2.84 -7.27 1.36
C PHE A 95 -1.52 -7.66 2.03
N PHE A 96 -1.12 -8.92 1.98
CA PHE A 96 0.17 -9.38 2.47
C PHE A 96 1.31 -8.69 1.73
N PHE A 97 1.28 -8.67 0.39
CA PHE A 97 2.28 -7.98 -0.42
C PHE A 97 2.32 -6.48 -0.15
N SER A 98 1.17 -5.81 -0.13
CA SER A 98 1.11 -4.37 0.17
C SER A 98 1.63 -4.05 1.56
N GLY A 99 1.34 -4.91 2.56
CA GLY A 99 1.85 -4.75 3.93
C GLY A 99 3.37 -4.91 4.01
N ILE A 100 3.93 -5.94 3.38
CA ILE A 100 5.38 -6.16 3.32
C ILE A 100 6.09 -4.99 2.63
N LEU A 101 5.57 -4.55 1.47
CA LEU A 101 6.14 -3.41 0.74
C LEU A 101 6.04 -2.11 1.56
N ALA A 102 4.96 -1.90 2.30
CA ALA A 102 4.83 -0.75 3.18
C ALA A 102 5.84 -0.76 4.33
N VAL A 103 6.09 -1.93 4.94
CA VAL A 103 7.11 -2.08 5.99
C VAL A 103 8.51 -1.81 5.44
N ILE A 104 8.84 -2.36 4.26
CA ILE A 104 10.13 -2.10 3.60
C ILE A 104 10.28 -0.61 3.30
N GLY A 105 9.25 0.01 2.72
CA GLY A 105 9.26 1.46 2.44
C GLY A 105 9.46 2.29 3.71
N LEU A 106 8.84 1.90 4.83
CA LEU A 106 8.97 2.60 6.10
C LEU A 106 10.39 2.52 6.65
N ILE A 107 11.04 1.35 6.54
CA ILE A 107 12.44 1.17 6.91
C ILE A 107 13.33 2.07 6.04
N VAL A 108 13.11 2.11 4.72
CA VAL A 108 13.89 2.96 3.81
C VAL A 108 13.77 4.44 4.19
N VAL A 109 12.57 4.92 4.50
CA VAL A 109 12.32 6.32 4.87
C VAL A 109 12.95 6.69 6.23
N ILE A 110 13.00 5.76 7.18
CA ILE A 110 13.63 5.98 8.48
C ILE A 110 15.16 5.99 8.37
N MET A 111 15.72 5.21 7.44
CA MET A 111 17.17 5.09 7.25
C MET A 111 17.76 6.10 6.26
N SER A 112 16.93 6.82 5.49
CA SER A 112 17.33 7.85 4.53
C SER A 112 17.48 9.22 5.18
#